data_AF-A0A5R9QM34-F1
#
_entry.id   AF-A0A5R9QM34-F1
#
_cell.length_a   1.000
_cell.length_b   1.000
_cell.length_c   1.000
_cell.angle_alpha   90.00
_cell.angle_beta   90.00
_cell.angle_gamma   90.00
#
_symmetry.space_group_name_H-M   'P 1'
#
loop_
_entity.id
_entity.type
_entity.pdbx_description
1 polymer ?
#
loop_
_entity_poly.entity_id
_entity_poly.type
_entity_poly.pdbx_seq_one_letter_code
_entity_poly.pdbx_strand_id
1 'polypeptide(L)'
;MDMTKVFACALTTLCISSTYAAVAPDEAAQLGKTLTLFGAEQHGNADGSIPAYDGGLPTSTAPAGFVKDTGKWVNPYAEEKPLYSITAANMAQYADKLTEATKA
;
A
#
# COMPACT_ATOMS: atom_id res chain seq x y z
N MET A 1 24.96 -20.46 -44.48
CA MET A 1 24.52 -20.22 -43.10
C MET A 1 24.08 -21.57 -42.55
N ASP A 2 24.86 -22.18 -41.66
CA ASP A 2 24.66 -23.58 -41.26
C ASP A 2 23.28 -23.79 -40.62
N MET A 3 22.52 -24.75 -41.13
CA MET A 3 21.15 -25.07 -40.68
C MET A 3 21.10 -25.42 -39.18
N THR A 4 22.21 -25.96 -38.65
CA THR A 4 22.42 -26.25 -37.22
C THR A 4 22.49 -24.98 -36.36
N LYS A 5 23.02 -23.87 -36.88
CA LYS A 5 23.08 -22.58 -36.18
C LYS A 5 21.71 -21.89 -36.14
N VAL A 6 20.91 -22.06 -37.19
CA VAL A 6 19.53 -21.57 -37.25
C VAL A 6 18.64 -22.30 -36.23
N PHE A 7 18.78 -23.62 -36.11
CA PHE A 7 18.06 -24.42 -35.11
C PHE A 7 18.46 -24.08 -33.67
N ALA A 8 19.77 -23.85 -33.42
CA ALA A 8 20.26 -23.47 -32.10
C ALA A 8 19.76 -22.08 -31.64
N CYS A 9 19.70 -21.09 -32.54
CA CYS A 9 19.12 -19.78 -32.24
C CYS A 9 17.60 -19.83 -32.01
N ALA A 10 16.88 -20.67 -32.75
CA ALA A 10 15.43 -20.83 -32.57
C ALA A 10 15.08 -21.41 -31.20
N LEU A 11 15.89 -22.35 -30.69
CA LEU A 11 15.66 -22.97 -29.39
C LEU A 11 15.96 -22.02 -28.21
N THR A 12 17.01 -21.20 -28.30
CA THR A 12 17.32 -20.21 -27.27
C THR A 12 16.29 -19.08 -27.19
N THR A 13 15.63 -18.73 -28.29
CA THR A 13 14.61 -17.66 -28.32
C THR A 13 13.29 -18.12 -27.64
N LEU A 14 12.99 -19.42 -27.66
CA LEU A 14 11.79 -19.99 -27.03
C LEU A 14 11.86 -20.03 -25.50
N CYS A 15 13.06 -20.05 -24.91
CA CYS A 15 13.25 -20.08 -23.46
C CYS A 15 13.14 -18.71 -22.78
N ILE A 16 13.07 -17.61 -23.53
CA ILE A 16 13.03 -16.23 -23.00
C ILE A 16 11.58 -15.74 -22.80
N SER A 17 10.57 -16.54 -23.17
CA SER A 17 9.16 -16.13 -23.19
C SER A 17 8.42 -16.29 -21.86
N SER A 18 9.07 -16.80 -20.80
CA SER A 18 8.43 -16.97 -19.50
C SER A 18 8.58 -15.71 -18.64
N THR A 19 7.80 -14.68 -18.94
CA THR A 19 7.66 -13.52 -18.05
C THR A 19 6.73 -13.88 -16.89
N TYR A 20 7.29 -14.11 -15.70
CA TYR A 20 6.54 -14.22 -14.45
C TYR A 20 6.12 -12.82 -14.00
N ALA A 21 5.14 -12.23 -14.69
CA ALA A 21 4.58 -10.94 -14.33
C ALA A 21 3.50 -11.04 -13.24
N ALA A 22 3.10 -12.25 -12.86
CA ALA A 22 2.10 -12.51 -11.84
C ALA A 22 2.74 -13.02 -10.54
N VAL A 23 2.19 -12.58 -9.41
CA VAL A 23 2.49 -13.12 -8.08
C VAL A 23 1.99 -14.57 -7.97
N ALA A 24 2.60 -15.35 -7.07
CA ALA A 24 2.16 -16.72 -6.81
C ALA A 24 0.70 -16.71 -6.27
N PRO A 25 -0.13 -17.72 -6.58
CA PRO A 25 -1.50 -17.79 -6.09
C PRO A 25 -1.61 -17.72 -4.56
N ASP A 26 -0.65 -18.32 -3.85
CA ASP A 26 -0.61 -18.32 -2.38
C ASP A 26 -0.34 -16.93 -1.80
N GLU A 27 0.45 -16.10 -2.50
CA GLU A 27 0.74 -14.73 -2.12
C GLU A 27 -0.48 -13.84 -2.39
N ALA A 28 -1.13 -14.00 -3.54
CA ALA A 28 -2.38 -13.31 -3.84
C ALA A 28 -3.50 -13.67 -2.84
N ALA A 29 -3.50 -14.91 -2.34
CA ALA A 29 -4.47 -15.37 -1.34
C ALA A 29 -4.32 -14.72 0.04
N GLN A 30 -3.26 -13.92 0.28
CA GLN A 30 -3.06 -13.14 1.49
C GLN A 30 -3.84 -11.81 1.49
N LEU A 31 -4.22 -11.30 0.30
CA LEU A 31 -5.02 -10.10 0.16
C LEU A 31 -6.40 -10.29 0.81
N GLY A 32 -6.80 -9.33 1.65
CA GLY A 32 -8.02 -9.38 2.45
C GLY A 32 -7.96 -10.33 3.67
N LYS A 33 -6.82 -10.96 3.95
CA LYS A 33 -6.61 -11.80 5.15
C LYS A 33 -5.60 -11.17 6.09
N THR A 34 -4.33 -11.20 5.71
CA THR A 34 -3.20 -10.59 6.45
C THR A 34 -2.80 -9.25 5.84
N LEU A 35 -3.01 -9.11 4.53
CA LEU A 35 -2.82 -7.86 3.81
C LEU A 35 -4.17 -7.20 3.53
N THR A 36 -4.21 -5.88 3.43
CA THR A 36 -5.34 -5.14 2.87
C THR A 36 -5.57 -5.55 1.42
N LEU A 37 -6.72 -5.19 0.85
CA LEU A 37 -7.03 -5.45 -0.57
C LEU A 37 -6.04 -4.78 -1.54
N PHE A 38 -5.21 -3.87 -1.05
CA PHE A 38 -4.19 -3.14 -1.80
C PHE A 38 -2.75 -3.56 -1.45
N GLY A 39 -2.58 -4.59 -0.61
CA GLY A 39 -1.27 -5.20 -0.33
C GLY A 39 -0.49 -4.62 0.86
N ALA A 40 -1.07 -3.70 1.65
CA ALA A 40 -0.46 -3.22 2.89
C ALA A 40 -0.74 -4.18 4.06
N GLU A 41 0.08 -4.17 5.12
CA GLU A 41 -0.20 -4.91 6.36
C GLU A 41 -1.58 -4.52 6.93
N GLN A 42 -2.43 -5.50 7.26
CA GLN A 42 -3.77 -5.24 7.77
C GLN A 42 -3.81 -5.10 9.29
N HIS A 43 -2.88 -5.75 10.01
CA HIS A 43 -2.85 -5.75 11.46
C HIS A 43 -2.41 -4.41 12.03
N GLY A 44 -2.93 -4.08 13.23
CA GLY A 44 -2.47 -2.92 13.99
C GLY A 44 -1.00 -3.07 14.37
N ASN A 45 -0.34 -1.95 14.64
CA ASN A 45 1.08 -1.98 14.98
C ASN A 45 1.32 -2.48 16.41
N ALA A 46 2.55 -2.90 16.69
CA ALA A 46 2.89 -3.53 17.98
C ALA A 46 2.75 -2.60 19.19
N ASP A 47 2.90 -1.28 19.01
CA ASP A 47 2.77 -0.29 20.09
C ASP A 47 1.31 0.17 20.32
N GLY A 48 0.37 -0.27 19.48
CA GLY A 48 -1.06 0.01 19.61
C GLY A 48 -1.49 1.41 19.20
N SER A 49 -0.59 2.26 18.68
CA SER A 49 -0.94 3.60 18.19
C SER A 49 -1.65 3.58 16.83
N ILE A 50 -1.49 2.52 16.04
CA ILE A 50 -2.16 2.32 14.76
C ILE A 50 -3.10 1.11 14.88
N PRO A 51 -4.43 1.30 14.79
CA PRO A 51 -5.38 0.20 14.84
C PRO A 51 -5.29 -0.68 13.58
N ALA A 52 -5.83 -1.89 13.67
CA ALA A 52 -5.98 -2.75 12.49
C ALA A 52 -6.90 -2.09 11.45
N TYR A 53 -6.60 -2.30 10.17
CA TYR A 53 -7.42 -1.81 9.08
C TYR A 53 -8.74 -2.59 9.01
N ASP A 54 -9.86 -1.90 9.26
CA ASP A 54 -11.21 -2.45 9.20
C ASP A 54 -11.99 -2.00 7.95
N GLY A 55 -11.41 -1.10 7.15
CA GLY A 55 -12.01 -0.58 5.92
C GLY A 55 -11.75 0.91 5.72
N GLY A 56 -12.41 1.49 4.72
CA GLY A 56 -12.48 2.94 4.55
C GLY A 56 -13.47 3.58 5.54
N LEU A 57 -13.86 4.83 5.25
CA LEU A 57 -14.90 5.51 6.04
C LEU A 57 -16.14 4.62 6.21
N PRO A 58 -16.68 4.46 7.43
CA PRO A 58 -17.85 3.62 7.64
C PRO A 58 -19.02 4.12 6.80
N THR A 59 -19.71 3.21 6.13
CA THR A 59 -20.83 3.54 5.22
C THR A 59 -22.04 4.13 5.95
N SER A 60 -22.11 3.98 7.26
CA SER A 60 -23.11 4.60 8.15
C SER A 60 -22.77 6.04 8.53
N THR A 61 -21.56 6.51 8.23
CA THR A 61 -21.04 7.81 8.65
C THR A 61 -21.07 8.79 7.49
N ALA A 62 -22.27 9.19 7.05
CA ALA A 62 -22.37 10.52 6.46
C ALA A 62 -21.98 11.50 7.59
N PRO A 63 -20.84 12.22 7.49
CA PRO A 63 -20.43 13.11 8.57
C PRO A 63 -21.55 14.12 8.86
N ALA A 64 -21.69 14.55 10.11
CA ALA A 64 -22.65 15.59 10.45
C ALA A 64 -22.42 16.82 9.55
N GLY A 65 -23.46 17.24 8.82
CA GLY A 65 -23.37 18.35 7.84
C GLY A 65 -22.94 17.95 6.42
N PHE A 66 -22.75 16.66 6.12
CA PHE A 66 -22.57 16.22 4.74
C PHE A 66 -23.84 16.44 3.92
N VAL A 67 -23.69 17.13 2.79
CA VAL A 67 -24.77 17.37 1.83
C VAL A 67 -24.43 16.65 0.53
N LYS A 68 -25.26 15.67 0.19
CA LYS A 68 -25.15 14.87 -1.03
C LYS A 68 -25.10 15.79 -2.27
N ASP A 69 -24.34 15.38 -3.28
CA ASP A 69 -24.27 16.00 -4.61
C ASP A 69 -23.71 17.44 -4.66
N THR A 70 -23.13 17.94 -3.56
CA THR A 70 -22.46 19.24 -3.51
C THR A 70 -20.99 19.20 -3.96
N GLY A 71 -20.43 18.00 -4.11
CA GLY A 71 -19.00 17.79 -4.35
C GLY A 71 -18.10 18.12 -3.15
N LYS A 72 -18.68 18.49 -2.00
CA LYS A 72 -17.94 18.86 -0.78
C LYS A 72 -18.11 17.78 0.29
N TRP A 73 -16.98 17.25 0.75
CA TRP A 73 -16.94 16.34 1.89
C TRP A 73 -16.63 17.11 3.16
N VAL A 74 -17.37 16.81 4.23
CA VAL A 74 -17.07 17.29 5.57
C VAL A 74 -16.03 16.36 6.19
N ASN A 75 -15.11 16.89 6.99
CA ASN A 75 -14.16 16.07 7.74
C ASN A 75 -14.92 15.30 8.86
N PRO A 76 -14.98 13.95 8.80
CA PRO A 76 -15.65 13.16 9.84
C PRO A 76 -14.90 13.15 11.18
N TYR A 77 -13.63 13.53 11.21
CA TYR A 77 -12.76 13.50 12.39
C TYR A 77 -12.35 14.92 12.81
N ALA A 78 -13.26 15.88 12.72
CA ALA A 78 -12.96 17.30 12.94
C ALA A 78 -12.47 17.63 14.36
N GLU A 79 -12.80 16.78 15.34
CA GLU A 79 -12.39 16.96 16.74
C GLU A 79 -11.10 16.21 17.10
N GLU A 80 -10.58 15.38 16.19
CA GLU A 80 -9.35 14.65 16.44
C GLU A 80 -8.13 15.57 16.32
N LYS A 81 -7.14 15.32 17.18
CA LYS A 81 -5.88 16.06 17.20
C LYS A 81 -4.76 15.17 16.68
N PRO A 82 -3.82 15.73 15.89
CA PRO A 82 -2.62 14.98 15.49
C PRO A 82 -1.86 14.47 16.71
N LEU A 83 -1.43 13.21 16.67
CA LEU A 83 -0.55 12.64 17.69
C LEU A 83 0.84 13.28 17.65
N TYR A 84 1.33 13.61 16.45
CA TYR A 84 2.63 14.20 16.21
C TYR A 84 2.56 15.27 15.12
N SER A 85 3.39 16.31 15.25
CA SER A 85 3.66 17.29 14.19
C SER A 85 5.16 17.41 14.04
N ILE A 86 5.68 16.79 12.97
CA ILE A 86 7.12 16.71 12.72
C ILE A 86 7.50 17.79 11.72
N THR A 87 8.50 18.58 12.09
CA THR A 87 9.09 19.68 11.34
C THR A 87 10.60 19.47 11.24
N ALA A 88 11.29 20.23 10.39
CA ALA A 88 12.74 20.19 10.32
C ALA A 88 13.42 20.47 11.68
N ALA A 89 12.79 21.28 12.55
CA ALA A 89 13.34 21.63 13.85
C ALA A 89 13.26 20.51 14.89
N ASN A 90 12.32 19.56 14.76
CA ASN A 90 12.12 18.47 15.74
C ASN A 90 12.27 17.06 15.15
N MET A 91 12.62 16.93 13.86
CA MET A 91 12.88 15.67 13.16
C MET A 91 13.75 14.69 13.96
N ALA A 92 14.84 15.19 14.57
CA ALA A 92 15.76 14.34 15.33
C ALA A 92 15.09 13.66 16.54
N GLN A 93 14.06 14.27 17.12
CA GLN A 93 13.31 13.73 18.26
C GLN A 93 12.37 12.58 17.86
N TYR A 94 11.98 12.52 16.58
CA TYR A 94 11.03 11.55 16.02
C TYR A 94 11.66 10.70 14.93
N ALA A 95 12.99 10.51 14.96
CA ALA A 95 13.72 9.80 13.92
C ALA A 95 13.26 8.35 13.74
N ASP A 96 12.69 7.72 14.78
CA ASP A 96 12.09 6.39 14.74
C ASP A 96 10.73 6.35 14.03
N LYS A 97 10.07 7.50 13.85
CA LYS A 97 8.78 7.64 13.15
C LYS A 97 8.92 8.08 11.69
N LEU A 98 10.15 8.27 11.23
CA LEU A 98 10.46 8.69 9.86
C LEU A 98 11.00 7.53 9.05
N THR A 99 10.61 7.47 7.77
CA THR A 99 11.25 6.59 6.79
C THR A 99 12.59 7.18 6.36
N GLU A 100 13.48 6.35 5.81
CA GLU A 100 14.77 6.81 5.30
C GLU A 100 14.63 7.93 4.26
N ALA A 101 13.62 7.85 3.39
CA ALA A 101 13.34 8.89 2.39
C ALA A 101 12.96 10.24 3.01
N THR A 102 12.35 10.22 4.20
CA THR A 102 11.89 11.44 4.89
C THR A 102 12.91 12.03 5.87
N LYS A 103 14.07 11.40 6.04
CA LYS A 103 15.16 11.86 6.93
C LYS A 103 16.24 12.68 6.21
N ALA A 104 16.28 12.64 4.88
CA ALA A 104 17.35 13.19 4.05
C ALA A 104 17.12 14.66 3.62
#